data_AF-A0A835AMN9-F1
#
_entry.id   AF-A0A835AMN9-F1
#
_cell.length_a   1.000
_cell.length_b   1.000
_cell.length_c   1.000
_cell.angle_alpha   90.00
_cell.angle_beta   90.00
_cell.angle_gamma   90.00
#
_symmetry.space_group_name_H-M   'P 1'
#
loop_
_entity.id
_entity.type
_entity.pdbx_description
1 polymer ?
#
loop_
_entity_poly.entity_id
_entity_poly.type
_entity_poly.pdbx_seq_one_letter_code
_entity_poly.pdbx_strand_id
1 'polypeptide(L)'
;MVLLYKSIEGLNFKFALSMWSNDYKCQKIEWNTKVTITMSRIPPQSCAKKWLKPLVAPFCDIRTFSIDERKGTCTITGFAQSVESIPDHVNLGMSYPHEHGTNIKGFKINMHTAPLYDPQDNESADPGKQISSVHRNN
;
A
#
# COMPACT_ATOMS: atom_id res chain seq x y z
N MET A 1 21.30 -33.67 1.00
CA MET A 1 20.40 -34.20 2.05
C MET A 1 19.02 -33.60 1.78
N VAL A 2 18.07 -34.36 1.22
CA VAL A 2 16.75 -33.86 0.82
C VAL A 2 15.71 -34.51 1.73
N LEU A 3 15.05 -33.68 2.55
CA LEU A 3 13.94 -34.12 3.41
C LEU A 3 12.66 -34.21 2.55
N LEU A 4 12.28 -35.45 2.23
CA LEU A 4 11.11 -35.83 1.44
C LEU A 4 9.86 -35.96 2.32
N TYR A 5 9.41 -34.87 2.94
CA TYR A 5 8.14 -34.88 3.68
C TYR A 5 7.19 -33.82 3.13
N LYS A 6 6.06 -34.26 2.56
CA LYS A 6 5.15 -33.44 1.72
C LYS A 6 3.94 -32.87 2.47
N SER A 7 3.71 -33.21 3.73
CA SER A 7 2.59 -32.64 4.49
C SER A 7 2.72 -32.81 6.00
N ILE A 8 2.36 -31.78 6.77
CA ILE A 8 2.17 -31.87 8.22
C ILE A 8 0.68 -32.14 8.49
N GLU A 9 0.38 -33.19 9.24
CA GLU A 9 -0.99 -33.56 9.59
C GLU A 9 -1.20 -33.48 11.09
N GLY A 10 -2.37 -33.01 11.49
CA GLY A 10 -2.88 -33.03 12.85
C GLY A 10 -4.33 -33.51 12.85
N LEU A 11 -4.90 -33.71 14.04
CA LEU A 11 -6.20 -34.38 14.24
C LEU A 11 -7.37 -33.76 13.42
N ASN A 12 -7.27 -32.48 13.04
CA ASN A 12 -8.27 -31.75 12.25
C ASN A 12 -7.66 -30.85 11.15
N PHE A 13 -6.39 -31.04 10.80
CA PHE A 13 -5.78 -30.24 9.74
C PHE A 13 -4.72 -31.01 8.96
N LYS A 14 -4.54 -30.60 7.71
CA LYS A 14 -3.48 -31.08 6.84
C LYS A 14 -2.87 -29.89 6.12
N PHE A 15 -1.59 -29.66 6.34
CA PHE A 15 -0.80 -28.66 5.63
C PHE A 15 0.07 -29.36 4.60
N ALA A 16 -0.01 -28.95 3.34
CA ALA A 16 0.97 -29.39 2.34
C ALA A 16 2.28 -28.61 2.52
N LEU A 17 3.40 -29.32 2.60
CA LEU A 17 4.72 -28.72 2.61
C LEU A 17 5.20 -28.57 1.17
N SER A 18 5.05 -27.36 0.62
CA SER A 18 5.70 -26.99 -0.63
C SER A 18 7.18 -26.74 -0.37
N MET A 19 8.06 -27.29 -1.22
CA MET A 19 9.47 -26.91 -1.21
C MET A 19 9.57 -25.39 -1.42
N TRP A 20 10.52 -24.74 -0.73
CA TRP A 20 10.89 -23.37 -1.04
C TRP A 20 11.34 -23.30 -2.50
N SER A 21 10.46 -22.81 -3.38
CA SER A 21 10.83 -22.49 -4.75
C SER A 21 11.11 -21.00 -4.87
N ASN A 22 12.08 -20.65 -5.71
CA ASN A 22 12.35 -19.25 -6.04
C ASN A 22 11.16 -18.59 -6.75
N ASP A 23 10.15 -19.37 -7.15
CA ASP A 23 8.95 -18.89 -7.83
C ASP A 23 8.11 -17.95 -6.96
N TYR A 24 8.26 -17.98 -5.63
CA TYR A 24 7.63 -17.02 -4.71
C TYR A 24 8.10 -15.58 -4.98
N LYS A 25 9.24 -15.38 -5.66
CA LYS A 25 9.73 -14.08 -6.16
C LYS A 25 9.56 -13.90 -7.68
N CYS A 26 9.03 -14.88 -8.39
CA CYS A 26 8.84 -14.83 -9.84
C CYS A 26 7.40 -14.52 -10.26
N GLN A 27 6.49 -14.29 -9.30
CA GLN A 27 5.16 -13.78 -9.62
C GLN A 27 5.28 -12.36 -10.17
N LYS A 28 5.01 -12.22 -11.47
CA LYS A 28 4.76 -10.91 -12.08
C LYS A 28 3.36 -10.48 -11.67
N ILE A 29 3.28 -9.70 -10.60
CA ILE A 29 2.02 -9.06 -10.17
C ILE A 29 2.01 -7.67 -10.81
N GLU A 30 1.00 -7.41 -11.63
CA GLU A 30 0.83 -6.10 -12.24
C GLU A 30 0.24 -5.13 -11.20
N TRP A 31 0.88 -3.99 -11.03
CA TRP A 31 0.38 -2.89 -10.21
C TRP A 31 -0.04 -1.76 -11.14
N ASN A 32 -1.33 -1.70 -11.45
CA ASN A 32 -1.92 -0.73 -12.38
C ASN A 32 -2.99 0.16 -11.73
N THR A 33 -3.35 -0.11 -10.47
CA THR A 33 -4.32 0.71 -9.74
C THR A 33 -3.61 1.88 -9.09
N LYS A 34 -3.94 3.11 -9.50
CA LYS A 34 -3.47 4.33 -8.83
C LYS A 34 -4.14 4.46 -7.48
N VAL A 35 -3.33 4.59 -6.43
CA VAL A 35 -3.82 4.68 -5.05
C VAL A 35 -3.21 5.86 -4.33
N THR A 36 -3.97 6.39 -3.36
CA THR A 36 -3.47 7.26 -2.29
C THR A 36 -3.58 6.51 -0.98
N ILE A 37 -2.48 6.39 -0.26
CA ILE A 37 -2.39 5.76 1.06
C ILE A 37 -2.11 6.85 2.09
N THR A 38 -2.97 6.95 3.09
CA THR A 38 -2.78 7.84 4.25
C THR A 38 -2.44 7.00 5.48
N MET A 39 -1.24 7.19 6.01
CA MET A 39 -0.76 6.56 7.22
C MET A 39 -0.98 7.48 8.42
N SER A 40 -1.50 6.94 9.52
CA SER A 40 -1.72 7.67 10.77
C SER A 40 -1.32 6.86 12.00
N ARG A 41 -1.26 7.53 13.17
CA ARG A 41 -0.70 6.98 14.42
C ARG A 41 0.79 6.64 14.32
N ILE A 42 1.52 7.42 13.52
CA ILE A 42 2.96 7.25 13.38
C ILE A 42 3.65 7.77 14.65
N PRO A 43 4.47 6.95 15.35
CA PRO A 43 5.22 7.43 16.50
C PRO A 43 6.17 8.59 16.10
N PRO A 44 6.24 9.69 16.87
CA PRO A 44 7.02 10.89 16.51
C PRO A 44 8.47 10.58 16.11
N GLN A 45 9.15 9.72 16.87
CA GLN A 45 10.53 9.30 16.64
C GLN A 45 10.74 8.52 15.31
N SER A 46 9.66 8.11 14.67
CA SER A 46 9.66 7.29 13.45
C SER A 46 8.94 7.95 12.26
N CYS A 47 8.53 9.22 12.41
CA CYS A 47 7.88 9.99 11.36
C CYS A 47 8.88 10.46 10.29
N ALA A 48 9.56 9.51 9.65
CA ALA A 48 10.59 9.78 8.65
C ALA A 48 10.52 8.76 7.50
N LYS A 49 10.90 9.21 6.30
CA LYS A 49 10.83 8.41 5.06
C LYS A 49 11.54 7.04 5.19
N LYS A 50 12.66 6.99 5.91
CA LYS A 50 13.46 5.77 6.10
C LYS A 50 12.72 4.63 6.82
N TRP A 51 11.76 4.97 7.69
CA TRP A 51 10.99 3.98 8.46
C TRP A 51 9.70 3.61 7.76
N LEU A 52 9.06 4.58 7.11
CA LEU A 52 7.72 4.42 6.55
C LEU A 52 7.72 3.84 5.13
N LYS A 53 8.71 4.18 4.28
CA LYS A 53 8.80 3.60 2.93
C LYS A 53 8.86 2.07 2.94
N PRO A 54 9.70 1.42 3.75
CA PRO A 54 9.75 -0.04 3.80
C PRO A 54 8.45 -0.71 4.22
N LEU A 55 7.59 -0.02 4.98
CA LEU A 55 6.30 -0.57 5.40
C LEU A 55 5.29 -0.66 4.25
N VAL A 56 5.45 0.18 3.22
CA VAL A 56 4.49 0.32 2.11
C VAL A 56 5.01 -0.32 0.82
N ALA A 57 6.33 -0.39 0.66
CA ALA A 57 7.00 -0.99 -0.50
C ALA A 57 6.50 -2.39 -0.90
N PRO A 58 6.09 -3.29 0.04
CA PRO A 58 5.56 -4.60 -0.33
C PRO A 58 4.21 -4.57 -1.06
N PHE A 59 3.45 -3.47 -0.94
CA PHE A 59 2.07 -3.38 -1.41
C PHE A 59 1.87 -2.35 -2.53
N CYS A 60 2.84 -1.44 -2.70
CA CYS A 60 2.69 -0.29 -3.61
C CYS A 60 4.04 0.20 -4.14
N ASP A 61 4.07 0.53 -5.43
CA ASP A 61 5.14 1.25 -6.09
C ASP A 61 4.99 2.75 -5.82
N ILE A 62 5.81 3.24 -4.89
CA ILE A 62 5.73 4.60 -4.34
C ILE A 62 6.18 5.62 -5.39
N ARG A 63 5.26 6.49 -5.82
CA ARG A 63 5.53 7.61 -6.74
C ARG A 63 5.77 8.91 -6.01
N THR A 64 4.93 9.24 -5.04
CA THR A 64 5.12 10.41 -4.19
C THR A 64 5.04 10.04 -2.72
N PHE A 65 5.70 10.83 -1.88
CA PHE A 65 5.79 10.58 -0.45
C PHE A 65 5.90 11.91 0.30
N SER A 66 4.85 12.25 1.03
CA SER A 66 4.73 13.46 1.84
C SER A 66 4.53 13.12 3.31
N ILE A 67 5.18 13.87 4.20
CA ILE A 67 5.06 13.72 5.65
C ILE A 67 4.56 15.05 6.22
N ASP A 68 3.53 14.96 7.07
CA ASP A 68 3.14 16.03 7.98
C ASP A 68 3.55 15.61 9.39
N GLU A 69 4.74 16.05 9.81
CA GLU A 69 5.29 15.72 11.13
C GLU A 69 4.45 16.27 12.27
N ARG A 70 3.78 17.42 12.06
CA ARG A 70 2.93 18.06 13.08
C ARG A 70 1.69 17.23 13.36
N LYS A 71 1.11 16.61 12.33
CA LYS A 71 -0.05 15.72 12.45
C LYS A 71 0.33 14.27 12.72
N GLY A 72 1.61 13.90 12.56
CA GLY A 72 2.06 12.51 12.66
C GLY A 72 1.42 11.64 11.58
N THR A 73 1.25 12.22 10.38
CA THR A 73 0.61 11.57 9.23
C THR A 73 1.54 11.54 8.03
N CYS A 74 1.39 10.52 7.20
CA CYS A 74 2.11 10.42 5.93
C CYS A 74 1.13 10.11 4.80
N THR A 75 1.28 10.78 3.67
CA THR A 75 0.49 10.53 2.46
C THR A 75 1.41 10.06 1.35
N ILE A 76 1.01 8.97 0.71
CA ILE A 76 1.76 8.28 -0.33
C ILE A 76 0.85 8.14 -1.52
N THR A 77 1.35 8.43 -2.72
CA THR A 77 0.67 8.04 -3.96
C THR A 77 1.53 7.07 -4.74
N GLY A 78 0.89 6.15 -5.45
CA GLY A 78 1.60 5.11 -6.18
C GLY A 78 0.69 4.16 -6.92
N PHE A 79 1.26 3.05 -7.37
CA PHE A 79 0.54 1.98 -8.03
C PHE A 79 0.53 0.73 -7.15
N ALA A 80 -0.64 0.12 -7.00
CA ALA A 80 -0.85 -1.13 -6.28
C ALA A 80 -1.59 -2.13 -7.16
N GLN A 81 -1.71 -3.37 -6.68
CA GLN A 81 -2.52 -4.40 -7.33
C GLN A 81 -4.01 -4.01 -7.32
N SER A 82 -4.52 -3.60 -6.15
CA SER A 82 -5.84 -2.99 -5.96
C SER A 82 -5.86 -2.16 -4.67
N VAL A 83 -6.95 -1.44 -4.39
CA VAL A 83 -7.12 -0.71 -3.12
C VAL A 83 -7.11 -1.69 -1.93
N GLU A 84 -7.79 -2.82 -2.09
CA GLU A 84 -7.96 -3.88 -1.08
C GLU A 84 -6.67 -4.69 -0.84
N SER A 85 -5.70 -4.62 -1.76
CA SER A 85 -4.39 -5.25 -1.58
C SER A 85 -3.52 -4.54 -0.53
N ILE A 86 -3.86 -3.31 -0.16
CA ILE A 86 -3.18 -2.57 0.90
C ILE A 86 -3.85 -2.91 2.24
N PRO A 87 -3.10 -3.37 3.26
CA PRO A 87 -3.69 -3.66 4.56
C PRO A 87 -4.13 -2.38 5.28
N ASP A 88 -5.20 -2.44 6.08
CA ASP A 88 -5.64 -1.31 6.91
C ASP A 88 -4.65 -0.95 8.03
N HIS A 89 -3.71 -1.85 8.33
CA HIS A 89 -2.72 -1.64 9.37
C HIS A 89 -1.44 -2.42 9.13
N VAL A 90 -0.34 -1.85 9.60
CA VAL A 90 0.97 -2.52 9.66
C VAL A 90 1.60 -2.28 11.02
N ASN A 91 2.55 -3.15 11.39
CA ASN A 91 3.32 -2.97 12.61
C ASN A 91 4.71 -2.42 12.27
N LEU A 92 5.06 -1.29 12.89
CA LEU A 92 6.40 -0.75 12.88
C LEU A 92 7.14 -1.19 14.15
N GLY A 93 8.16 -2.02 13.99
CA GLY A 93 9.08 -2.37 15.07
C GLY A 93 10.16 -1.29 15.21
N MET A 94 10.34 -0.77 16.43
CA MET A 94 11.43 0.15 16.77
C MET A 94 12.33 -0.48 17.83
N SER A 95 13.64 -0.41 17.59
CA SER A 95 14.65 -0.93 18.50
C SER A 95 15.08 0.12 19.53
N TYR A 96 15.10 -0.26 20.80
CA TYR A 96 15.52 0.56 21.93
C TYR A 96 16.67 -0.13 22.65
N PRO A 97 17.92 0.24 22.35
CA PRO A 97 19.09 -0.33 23.00
C PRO A 97 19.20 0.10 24.47
N HIS A 98 19.72 -0.79 25.32
CA HIS A 98 20.05 -0.54 26.72
C HIS A 98 21.27 -1.38 27.12
N GLU A 99 21.79 -1.20 28.34
CA GLU A 99 23.05 -1.81 28.81
C GLU A 99 23.10 -3.35 28.75
N HIS A 100 21.94 -4.02 28.67
CA HIS A 100 21.83 -5.49 28.69
C HIS A 100 21.16 -6.06 27.43
N GLY A 101 20.96 -5.26 26.38
CA GLY A 101 20.34 -5.74 25.15
C GLY A 101 19.56 -4.69 24.38
N THR A 102 18.53 -5.13 23.67
CA THR A 102 17.67 -4.27 22.86
C THR A 102 16.23 -4.73 22.99
N ASN A 103 15.35 -3.80 23.35
CA ASN A 103 13.91 -4.04 23.34
C ASN A 103 13.34 -3.61 21.98
N ILE A 104 12.53 -4.47 21.36
CA ILE A 104 11.77 -4.09 20.15
C ILE A 104 10.35 -3.77 20.56
N LYS A 105 9.93 -2.53 20.37
CA LYS A 105 8.54 -2.12 20.58
C LYS A 105 7.83 -2.01 19.24
N GLY A 106 6.72 -2.74 19.11
CA GLY A 106 5.83 -2.66 17.95
C GLY A 106 4.81 -1.53 18.10
N PHE A 107 4.60 -0.78 17.02
CA PHE A 107 3.58 0.25 16.92
C PHE A 107 2.64 -0.07 15.77
N LYS A 108 1.34 -0.14 16.05
CA LYS A 108 0.32 -0.34 15.02
C LYS A 108 0.06 0.98 14.30
N ILE A 109 0.45 1.05 13.04
CA ILE A 109 0.20 2.18 12.14
C ILE A 109 -1.05 1.87 11.33
N ASN A 110 -1.97 2.82 11.28
CA ASN A 110 -3.17 2.69 10.47
C ASN A 110 -2.87 3.15 9.05
N MET A 111 -3.43 2.45 8.07
CA MET A 111 -3.41 2.81 6.65
C MET A 111 -4.84 2.97 6.18
N HIS A 112 -5.10 4.06 5.47
CA HIS A 112 -6.35 4.26 4.75
C HIS A 112 -6.02 4.46 3.28
N THR A 113 -6.60 3.62 2.42
CA THR A 113 -6.32 3.60 1.00
C THR A 113 -7.55 4.01 0.22
N ALA A 114 -7.36 4.87 -0.78
CA ALA A 114 -8.38 5.28 -1.71
C ALA A 114 -7.84 5.21 -3.15
N PRO A 115 -8.70 4.97 -4.15
CA PRO A 115 -8.32 5.13 -5.54
C PRO A 115 -7.96 6.60 -5.82
N LEU A 116 -6.90 6.81 -6.59
CA LEU A 116 -6.49 8.13 -7.04
C LEU A 116 -6.97 8.33 -8.47
N TYR A 117 -7.96 9.20 -8.64
CA TYR A 117 -8.49 9.58 -9.95
C TYR A 117 -7.70 10.77 -10.51
N ASP A 118 -7.33 10.69 -11.78
CA ASP A 118 -6.79 11.86 -12.47
C ASP A 118 -7.96 12.77 -12.87
N PRO A 119 -7.85 14.10 -12.68
CA PRO A 119 -8.90 15.04 -13.07
C PRO A 119 -9.30 14.99 -14.55
N GLN A 120 -8.49 14.38 -15.42
CA GLN A 120 -8.74 14.31 -16.87
C GLN A 120 -9.71 13.21 -17.31
N ASP A 121 -10.08 12.27 -16.43
CA ASP A 121 -11.00 11.18 -16.79
C ASP A 121 -12.49 11.62 -16.82
N ASN A 122 -12.78 12.88 -16.49
CA ASN A 122 -14.16 13.42 -16.41
C ASN A 122 -14.57 14.37 -17.55
N GLU A 123 -13.75 14.56 -18.58
CA GLU A 123 -14.04 15.51 -19.68
C GLU A 123 -14.58 14.84 -20.96
N SER A 124 -15.24 13.69 -20.83
CA SER A 124 -15.93 12.99 -21.94
C SER A 124 -17.40 12.70 -21.63
N ALA A 125 -18.16 13.70 -21.18
CA ALA A 125 -19.62 13.68 -21.22
C ALA A 125 -20.18 15.11 -21.15
N ASP A 126 -20.03 15.88 -22.23
CA ASP A 126 -20.83 17.09 -22.48
C ASP A 126 -21.98 16.76 -23.46
N PRO A 127 -23.22 16.51 -22.99
CA PRO A 127 -24.39 16.51 -23.86
C PRO A 127 -25.05 17.89 -23.80
N GLY A 128 -24.44 18.89 -24.45
CA GLY A 128 -24.88 20.28 -24.27
C GLY A 128 -24.71 21.25 -25.44
N LYS A 129 -24.23 20.85 -26.63
CA LYS A 129 -24.27 21.73 -27.82
C LYS A 129 -25.59 21.60 -28.55
N GLN A 130 -26.61 22.33 -28.10
CA GLN A 130 -27.75 22.68 -28.95
C GLN A 130 -27.37 23.87 -29.83
N ILE A 131 -27.40 23.62 -31.13
CA ILE A 131 -27.18 24.57 -32.21
C ILE A 131 -28.37 25.53 -32.22
N SER A 132 -28.15 26.82 -31.92
CA SER A 132 -29.10 27.89 -32.20
C SER A 132 -28.62 28.68 -33.42
N SER A 133 -28.94 28.18 -34.61
CA SER A 133 -28.93 28.98 -35.84
C SER A 133 -30.35 29.45 -36.14
N VAL A 134 -30.68 30.71 -35.81
CA VAL A 134 -31.80 31.41 -36.43
C VAL A 134 -31.32 32.82 -36.82
N HIS A 135 -31.68 33.15 -38.05
CA HIS A 135 -31.20 34.22 -38.90
C HIS A 135 -32.10 35.47 -38.80
N ARG A 136 -31.58 36.60 -39.31
CA ARG A 136 -32.22 37.89 -39.70
C ARG A 136 -32.34 38.98 -38.62
N ASN A 137 -32.18 40.27 -38.91
CA ASN A 137 -31.76 41.04 -40.10
C ASN A 137 -31.48 42.48 -39.61
N ASN A 138 -30.58 43.21 -40.27
CA ASN A 138 -30.77 44.63 -40.54
C ASN A 138 -30.21 44.94 -41.92
#